data_AF-A0A4Y9A9K4-F1
#
_entry.id   AF-A0A4Y9A9K4-F1
#
_cell.length_a   1.000
_cell.length_b   1.000
_cell.length_c   1.000
_cell.angle_alpha   90.00
_cell.angle_beta   90.00
_cell.angle_gamma   90.00
#
_symmetry.space_group_name_H-M   'P 1'
#
loop_
_entity.id
_entity.type
_entity.pdbx_description
1 polymer ?
#
loop_
_entity_poly.entity_id
_entity_poly.type
_entity_poly.pdbx_seq_one_letter_code
_entity_poly.pdbx_strand_id
1 'polypeptide(L)'
;MTVKRQTYHTRVSNGMDPERAAAMPVRRQNKVKAKYKKIAEQNGIKYHTLYYRIKTGMDPKLAATLPVQEQGIVKHYEQKAAENGIKLSTFRARYYSYGYTLEESATTPRYRKLDRKVESPDNSWF
;
A
#
# COMPACT_ATOMS: atom_id res chain seq x y z
N MET A 1 17.35 -14.59 -29.44
CA MET A 1 16.24 -14.67 -28.46
C MET A 1 15.02 -15.20 -29.18
N THR A 2 14.54 -16.40 -28.86
CA THR A 2 13.39 -17.01 -29.56
C THR A 2 12.09 -16.64 -28.84
N VAL A 3 11.21 -15.90 -29.51
CA VAL A 3 9.86 -15.58 -29.02
C VAL A 3 8.98 -16.82 -29.16
N LYS A 4 8.17 -17.13 -28.14
CA LYS A 4 7.24 -18.28 -28.21
C LYS A 4 6.27 -18.12 -29.38
N ARG A 5 5.98 -19.22 -30.10
CA ARG A 5 5.06 -19.25 -31.25
C ARG A 5 3.73 -18.54 -30.99
N GLN A 6 3.11 -18.82 -29.84
CA GLN A 6 1.84 -18.17 -29.46
C GLN A 6 1.98 -16.65 -29.36
N THR A 7 3.06 -16.17 -28.72
CA THR A 7 3.32 -14.74 -28.55
C THR A 7 3.60 -14.04 -29.88
N TYR A 8 4.29 -14.72 -30.80
CA TYR A 8 4.50 -14.23 -32.16
C TYR A 8 3.17 -14.06 -32.90
N HIS A 9 2.32 -15.11 -32.93
CA HIS A 9 1.03 -15.06 -33.62
C HIS A 9 0.12 -13.96 -33.08
N THR A 10 0.05 -13.80 -31.74
CA THR A 10 -0.72 -12.70 -31.13
C THR A 10 -0.19 -11.32 -31.52
N ARG A 11 1.12 -11.15 -31.68
CA ARG A 11 1.69 -9.85 -32.12
C ARG A 11 1.29 -9.53 -33.55
N VAL A 12 1.44 -10.50 -34.45
CA VAL A 12 1.08 -10.33 -35.87
C VAL A 12 -0.43 -10.11 -36.04
N SER A 13 -1.28 -10.86 -35.31
CA SER A 13 -2.74 -10.67 -35.37
C SER A 13 -3.18 -9.29 -34.86
N ASN A 14 -2.41 -8.68 -33.96
CA ASN A 14 -2.62 -7.32 -33.47
C ASN A 14 -1.98 -6.25 -34.37
N GLY A 15 -1.52 -6.61 -35.58
CA GLY A 15 -0.97 -5.68 -36.57
C GLY A 15 0.49 -5.30 -36.37
N MET A 16 1.25 -6.03 -35.55
CA MET A 16 2.69 -5.83 -35.41
C MET A 16 3.42 -6.44 -36.62
N ASP A 17 4.37 -5.67 -37.18
CA ASP A 17 5.28 -6.14 -38.23
C ASP A 17 5.94 -7.50 -37.85
N PRO A 18 5.98 -8.50 -38.76
CA PRO A 18 6.52 -9.84 -38.47
C PRO A 18 7.97 -9.85 -37.97
N GLU A 19 8.85 -9.05 -38.56
CA GLU A 19 10.26 -8.98 -38.15
C GLU A 19 10.37 -8.40 -36.74
N ARG A 20 9.64 -7.31 -36.49
CA ARG A 20 9.54 -6.69 -35.17
C ARG A 20 8.91 -7.62 -34.14
N ALA A 21 7.91 -8.41 -34.53
CA ALA A 21 7.23 -9.37 -33.67
C ALA A 21 8.14 -10.51 -33.21
N ALA A 22 9.09 -10.93 -34.05
CA ALA A 22 10.12 -11.91 -33.71
C ALA A 22 11.27 -11.31 -32.89
N ALA A 23 11.65 -10.06 -33.14
CA ALA A 23 12.78 -9.41 -32.49
C ALA A 23 12.47 -8.84 -31.09
N MET A 24 11.24 -8.36 -30.85
CA MET A 24 10.91 -7.70 -29.58
C MET A 24 10.95 -8.66 -28.38
N PRO A 25 11.70 -8.37 -27.31
CA PRO A 25 11.69 -9.19 -26.11
C PRO A 25 10.31 -9.18 -25.45
N VAL A 26 9.95 -10.28 -24.80
CA VAL A 26 8.70 -10.34 -24.03
C VAL A 26 8.85 -9.45 -22.81
N ARG A 27 7.84 -8.61 -22.55
CA ARG A 27 7.80 -7.76 -21.36
C ARG A 27 7.92 -8.64 -20.11
N ARG A 28 8.99 -8.45 -19.34
CA ARG A 28 9.15 -9.14 -18.05
C ARG A 28 8.06 -8.65 -17.11
N GLN A 29 7.28 -9.59 -16.57
CA GLN A 29 6.40 -9.25 -15.45
C GLN A 29 7.27 -8.87 -14.26
N ASN A 30 6.89 -7.81 -13.55
CA ASN A 30 7.58 -7.42 -12.32
C ASN A 30 7.38 -8.54 -11.28
N LYS A 31 8.47 -9.25 -10.92
CA LYS A 31 8.45 -10.37 -9.96
C LYS A 31 7.84 -9.96 -8.61
N VAL A 32 8.04 -8.71 -8.19
CA VAL A 32 7.46 -8.15 -6.97
C VAL A 32 5.92 -8.14 -7.05
N LYS A 33 5.36 -7.70 -8.19
CA LYS A 33 3.90 -7.71 -8.41
C LYS A 33 3.33 -9.14 -8.45
N ALA A 34 4.07 -10.09 -9.02
CA ALA A 34 3.64 -11.48 -9.08
C ALA A 34 3.58 -12.15 -7.69
N LYS A 35 4.53 -11.85 -6.79
CA LYS A 35 4.53 -12.35 -5.41
C LYS A 35 3.31 -11.87 -4.63
N TYR A 36 3.08 -10.56 -4.61
CA TYR A 36 1.99 -9.96 -3.83
C TYR A 36 0.60 -10.22 -4.43
N LYS A 37 0.52 -10.50 -5.74
CA LYS A 37 -0.74 -10.94 -6.37
C LYS A 37 -1.28 -12.22 -5.73
N LYS A 38 -0.44 -13.24 -5.52
CA LYS A 38 -0.86 -14.51 -4.91
C LYS A 38 -1.32 -14.31 -3.46
N ILE A 39 -0.59 -13.49 -2.70
CA ILE A 39 -0.94 -13.17 -1.31
C ILE A 39 -2.27 -12.42 -1.27
N ALA A 40 -2.48 -11.45 -2.15
CA ALA A 40 -3.73 -10.70 -2.24
C ALA A 40 -4.92 -11.63 -2.56
N GLU A 41 -4.77 -12.54 -3.52
CA GLU A 41 -5.80 -13.52 -3.88
C GLU A 41 -6.17 -14.42 -2.69
N GLN A 42 -5.18 -14.89 -1.91
CA GLN A 42 -5.41 -15.67 -0.69
C GLN A 42 -6.17 -14.89 0.41
N ASN A 43 -6.00 -13.56 0.43
CA ASN A 43 -6.69 -12.66 1.36
C ASN A 43 -7.99 -12.08 0.78
N GLY A 44 -8.48 -12.59 -0.36
CA GLY A 44 -9.71 -12.11 -1.00
C GLY A 44 -9.60 -10.71 -1.63
N ILE A 45 -8.40 -10.18 -1.82
CA ILE A 45 -8.13 -8.85 -2.36
C ILE A 45 -7.97 -8.94 -3.88
N LYS A 46 -8.84 -8.23 -4.61
CA LYS A 46 -8.78 -8.16 -6.07
C LYS A 46 -7.47 -7.51 -6.53
N TYR A 47 -6.92 -7.99 -7.66
CA TYR A 47 -5.71 -7.44 -8.26
C TYR A 47 -5.79 -5.92 -8.50
N HIS A 48 -6.95 -5.42 -8.91
CA HIS A 48 -7.14 -3.97 -9.11
C HIS A 48 -6.94 -3.18 -7.81
N THR A 49 -7.45 -3.70 -6.69
CA THR A 49 -7.27 -3.10 -5.36
C THR A 49 -5.82 -3.12 -4.93
N LEU A 50 -5.12 -4.25 -5.07
CA LEU A 50 -3.69 -4.36 -4.81
C LEU A 50 -2.89 -3.35 -5.65
N TYR A 51 -3.19 -3.28 -6.95
CA TYR A 51 -2.53 -2.36 -7.88
C TYR A 51 -2.73 -0.91 -7.49
N TYR A 52 -3.97 -0.52 -7.16
CA TYR A 52 -4.28 0.84 -6.75
C TYR A 52 -3.55 1.23 -5.47
N ARG A 53 -3.57 0.35 -4.46
CA ARG A 53 -2.84 0.54 -3.19
C ARG A 53 -1.35 0.77 -3.41
N ILE A 54 -0.68 -0.08 -4.19
CA ILE A 54 0.74 0.07 -4.51
C ILE A 54 0.99 1.37 -5.30
N LYS A 55 0.11 1.71 -6.26
CA LYS A 55 0.22 2.93 -7.06
C LYS A 55 0.09 4.19 -6.19
N THR A 56 -0.73 4.16 -5.15
CA THR A 56 -0.88 5.27 -4.19
C THR A 56 0.24 5.30 -3.13
N GLY A 57 1.26 4.46 -3.25
CA GLY A 57 2.42 4.45 -2.36
C GLY A 57 2.29 3.57 -1.12
N MET A 58 1.29 2.69 -1.06
CA MET A 58 1.18 1.68 0.01
C MET A 58 2.29 0.64 -0.14
N ASP A 59 2.83 0.19 1.00
CA ASP A 59 3.76 -0.93 1.03
C ASP A 59 3.12 -2.18 0.38
N PRO A 60 3.80 -2.86 -0.57
CA PRO A 60 3.23 -4.00 -1.27
C PRO A 60 2.78 -5.17 -0.39
N LYS A 61 3.43 -5.39 0.77
CA LYS A 61 3.02 -6.43 1.73
C LYS A 61 1.71 -6.03 2.39
N LEU A 62 1.63 -4.82 2.94
CA LEU A 62 0.38 -4.29 3.52
C LEU A 62 -0.75 -4.25 2.49
N ALA A 63 -0.45 -3.86 1.26
CA ALA A 63 -1.42 -3.78 0.18
C ALA A 63 -2.09 -5.13 -0.14
N ALA A 64 -1.35 -6.23 0.07
CA ALA A 64 -1.80 -7.60 -0.16
C ALA A 64 -2.41 -8.28 1.06
N THR A 65 -2.31 -7.69 2.26
CA THR A 65 -2.81 -8.30 3.51
C THR A 65 -3.92 -7.50 4.18
N LEU A 66 -3.97 -6.18 3.99
CA LEU A 66 -4.99 -5.34 4.60
C LEU A 66 -6.36 -5.66 3.98
N PRO A 67 -7.39 -6.01 4.76
CA PRO A 67 -8.72 -6.27 4.23
C PRO A 67 -9.29 -5.02 3.54
N VAL A 68 -10.16 -5.24 2.56
CA VAL A 68 -10.93 -4.15 1.96
C VAL A 68 -11.98 -3.74 2.98
N GLN A 69 -11.86 -2.50 3.49
CA GLN A 69 -12.81 -1.97 4.46
C GLN A 69 -14.02 -1.37 3.75
N GLU A 70 -15.18 -1.49 4.39
CA GLU A 70 -16.37 -0.75 3.98
C GLU A 70 -16.16 0.75 4.21
N GLN A 71 -16.66 1.57 3.29
CA GLN A 71 -16.49 3.02 3.37
C GLN A 71 -17.09 3.62 4.65
N GLY A 72 -18.19 3.04 5.16
CA GLY A 72 -18.83 3.47 6.41
C GLY A 72 -17.92 3.30 7.64
N ILE A 73 -17.22 2.17 7.73
CA ILE A 73 -16.29 1.88 8.83
C ILE A 73 -15.14 2.90 8.81
N VAL A 74 -14.51 3.10 7.65
CA VAL A 74 -13.39 4.05 7.54
C VAL A 74 -13.83 5.46 7.92
N LYS A 75 -15.01 5.90 7.48
CA LYS A 75 -15.56 7.22 7.80
C LYS A 75 -15.81 7.40 9.30
N HIS A 76 -16.32 6.39 9.98
CA HIS A 76 -16.50 6.41 11.44
C HIS A 76 -15.16 6.65 12.16
N TYR A 77 -14.10 5.95 11.75
CA TYR A 77 -12.78 6.12 12.35
C TYR A 77 -12.10 7.45 11.98
N GLU A 78 -12.35 7.98 10.78
CA GLU A 78 -11.91 9.32 10.40
C GLU A 78 -12.54 10.40 11.30
N GLN A 79 -13.82 10.24 11.67
CA GLN A 79 -14.51 11.12 12.63
C GLN A 79 -13.91 10.99 14.04
N LYS A 80 -13.75 9.76 14.53
CA LYS A 80 -13.10 9.48 15.83
C LYS A 80 -11.69 10.07 15.91
N ALA A 81 -10.92 9.99 14.82
CA ALA A 81 -9.59 10.61 14.74
C ALA A 81 -9.67 12.15 14.85
N ALA A 82 -10.64 12.77 14.19
CA ALA A 82 -10.85 14.22 14.26
C ALA A 82 -11.23 14.68 15.67
N GLU A 83 -12.10 13.93 16.37
CA GLU A 83 -12.45 14.17 17.79
C GLU A 83 -11.21 14.09 18.70
N ASN A 84 -10.30 13.16 18.43
CA ASN A 84 -9.01 13.04 19.13
C ASN A 84 -7.93 14.05 18.66
N GLY A 85 -8.29 15.03 17.83
CA GLY A 85 -7.37 16.04 17.31
C GLY A 85 -6.30 15.51 16.35
N ILE A 86 -6.49 14.30 15.82
CA ILE A 86 -5.59 13.67 14.86
C ILE A 86 -5.99 14.09 13.46
N LYS A 87 -5.05 14.70 12.73
CA LYS A 87 -5.28 15.10 11.33
C LYS A 87 -5.56 13.87 10.47
N LEU A 88 -6.49 14.02 9.53
CA LEU A 88 -6.86 12.97 8.57
C LEU A 88 -5.64 12.39 7.83
N SER A 89 -4.68 13.23 7.44
CA SER A 89 -3.43 12.76 6.80
C SER A 89 -2.61 11.86 7.72
N THR A 90 -2.60 12.11 9.02
CA THR A 90 -1.90 11.30 10.03
C THR A 90 -2.62 9.97 10.25
N PHE A 91 -3.94 10.00 10.40
CA PHE A 91 -4.76 8.79 10.49
C PHE A 91 -4.54 7.87 9.28
N ARG A 92 -4.64 8.42 8.06
CA ARG A 92 -4.45 7.65 6.82
C ARG A 92 -3.04 7.11 6.69
N ALA A 93 -2.01 7.89 7.05
CA ALA A 93 -0.63 7.41 7.01
C ALA A 93 -0.40 6.25 8.00
N ARG A 94 -0.94 6.34 9.21
CA ARG A 94 -0.84 5.27 10.21
C ARG A 94 -1.45 3.97 9.70
N TYR A 95 -2.69 4.04 9.21
CA TYR A 95 -3.41 2.86 8.74
C TYR A 95 -2.78 2.28 7.47
N TYR A 96 -2.59 3.11 6.43
CA TYR A 96 -2.20 2.63 5.11
C TYR A 96 -0.69 2.45 4.93
N SER A 97 0.14 3.21 5.63
CA SER A 97 1.60 3.17 5.43
C SER A 97 2.33 2.51 6.57
N TYR A 98 1.88 2.69 7.82
CA TYR A 98 2.57 2.18 9.00
C TYR A 98 1.98 0.88 9.54
N GLY A 99 0.84 0.43 9.01
CA GLY A 99 0.22 -0.85 9.38
C GLY A 99 -0.51 -0.83 10.73
N TYR A 100 -0.89 0.35 11.22
CA TYR A 100 -1.71 0.49 12.42
C TYR A 100 -3.12 -0.05 12.16
N THR A 101 -3.81 -0.47 13.21
CA THR A 101 -5.26 -0.73 13.14
C THR A 101 -6.04 0.59 12.99
N LEU A 102 -7.32 0.51 12.61
CA LEU A 102 -8.20 1.67 12.54
C LEU A 102 -8.32 2.37 13.91
N GLU A 103 -8.45 1.59 14.97
CA GLU A 103 -8.55 2.06 16.35
C GLU A 103 -7.27 2.79 16.79
N GLU A 104 -6.09 2.17 16.63
CA GLU A 104 -4.82 2.79 17.01
C GLU A 104 -4.53 4.03 16.17
N SER A 105 -4.89 4.01 14.88
CA SER A 105 -4.72 5.15 13.99
C SER A 105 -5.51 6.37 14.46
N ALA A 106 -6.71 6.14 15.01
CA ALA A 106 -7.65 7.16 15.47
C ALA A 106 -7.45 7.60 16.93
N THR A 107 -6.66 6.88 17.73
CA THR A 107 -6.51 7.14 19.18
C THR A 107 -5.09 7.51 19.59
N THR A 108 -4.07 7.08 18.85
CA THR A 108 -2.67 7.34 19.24
C THR A 108 -2.36 8.84 19.18
N PRO A 109 -2.02 9.53 20.27
CA PRO A 109 -1.68 10.94 20.22
C PRO A 109 -0.37 11.17 19.47
N ARG A 110 -0.19 12.37 18.92
CA ARG A 110 1.08 12.76 18.30
C ARG A 110 1.90 13.51 19.35
N TYR A 111 2.91 12.86 19.92
CA TYR A 111 3.82 13.50 20.87
C TYR A 111 4.52 14.70 20.23
N ARG A 112 4.34 15.90 20.80
CA ARG A 112 5.11 17.09 20.42
C ARG A 112 6.38 17.10 21.25
N LYS A 113 7.53 17.50 20.66
CA LYS A 113 8.79 17.62 21.41
C LYS A 113 8.69 18.55 22.64
N LEU A 114 7.73 19.48 22.64
CA LEU A 114 7.47 20.43 23.73
C LEU A 114 6.74 19.81 24.93
N ASP A 115 6.01 18.70 24.74
CA ASP A 115 5.26 18.02 25.81
C ASP A 115 6.17 17.13 26.66
N ARG A 116 7.44 16.99 26.25
CA ARG A 116 8.50 16.37 27.03
C ARG A 116 8.97 17.34 28.12
N LYS A 117 8.06 17.77 29.01
CA LYS A 117 8.47 18.25 30.34
C LYS A 117 9.02 17.03 31.06
N VAL A 118 10.30 16.73 30.84
CA VAL A 118 11.04 15.97 31.85
C VAL A 118 11.01 16.89 33.05
N GLU A 119 10.23 16.55 34.07
CA GLU A 119 10.56 17.01 35.41
C GLU A 119 12.01 16.56 35.61
N SER A 120 12.95 17.49 35.45
CA SER A 120 14.28 17.28 36.02
C SER A 120 14.00 16.96 37.48
N PRO A 121 14.40 15.76 37.96
CA PRO A 121 14.42 15.54 39.40
C PRO A 121 15.17 16.73 39.98
N ASP A 122 14.57 17.39 40.96
CA ASP A 122 15.19 18.47 41.71
C ASP A 122 16.66 18.08 41.97
N ASN A 123 17.56 18.84 41.37
CA ASN A 123 18.99 18.53 41.38
C ASN A 123 19.55 19.00 42.73
N SER A 124 18.99 18.48 43.82
CA SER A 124 19.45 18.61 45.19
C SER A 124 20.60 17.63 45.38
N TRP A 125 21.79 18.01 44.91
CA TRP A 125 23.02 17.28 45.21
C TRP A 125 24.24 18.16 45.50
N PHE A 126 24.10 19.45 45.80
CA PHE A 126 25.09 20.24 46.55
C PHE A 126 24.42 21.42 47.25
#